data_AF-A0A497GWP3-F1
#
_entry.id   AF-A0A497GWP3-F1
#
_cell.length_a   1.000
_cell.length_b   1.000
_cell.length_c   1.000
_cell.angle_alpha   90.00
_cell.angle_beta   90.00
_cell.angle_gamma   90.00
#
_symmetry.space_group_name_H-M   'P 1'
#
loop_
_entity.id
_entity.type
_entity.pdbx_description
1 polymer ?
#
loop_
_entity_poly.entity_id
_entity_poly.type
_entity_poly.pdbx_seq_one_letter_code
_entity_poly.pdbx_strand_id
1 'polypeptide(L)'
;MDKHILLFSSGVDSFIAYHYLKKQHGIDKLQLVYFFNSNIKYAQAELYYVQKCKEIVQDELLVLPVKFPLMEDNESFIPARNLLFALQSVLDLAYPEYDNVYVYLGGLRDDRVSDNSPEFAKTLSEVLTLSCSRQINVKSAFDYKLSKSEIVKWFIDNFPDQTNNLVDYTFSCYAPKGVEHCYSCRACFRRNVALQDIILLPFHDRKKLSDWYKDFKKHPQNYDEIRRRESIRYIERLDKAQKLLQRSRL
;
A
#
# COMPACT_ATOMS: atom_id res chain seq x y z
N MET A 1 -28.15 3.89 -7.26
CA MET A 1 -27.42 3.27 -6.13
C MET A 1 -25.93 3.55 -6.28
N ASP A 2 -25.18 3.65 -5.18
CA ASP A 2 -23.74 3.90 -5.21
C ASP A 2 -22.96 2.58 -5.16
N LYS A 3 -21.90 2.47 -5.98
CA LYS A 3 -20.95 1.35 -5.97
C LYS A 3 -19.59 1.84 -5.48
N HIS A 4 -19.10 1.27 -4.40
CA HIS A 4 -17.77 1.56 -3.87
C HIS A 4 -16.82 0.41 -4.21
N ILE A 5 -15.70 0.72 -4.85
CA ILE A 5 -14.67 -0.23 -5.28
C ILE A 5 -13.33 0.20 -4.71
N LEU A 6 -12.72 -0.61 -3.86
CA LEU A 6 -11.36 -0.38 -3.39
C LEU A 6 -10.38 -1.22 -4.21
N LEU A 7 -9.41 -0.54 -4.82
CA LEU A 7 -8.25 -1.20 -5.41
C LEU A 7 -7.41 -1.78 -4.27
N PHE A 8 -7.57 -3.08 -4.05
CA PHE A 8 -7.02 -3.80 -2.93
C PHE A 8 -5.73 -4.53 -3.32
N SER A 9 -4.81 -4.66 -2.38
CA SER A 9 -3.56 -5.41 -2.54
C SER A 9 -3.17 -6.02 -1.20
N SER A 10 -2.07 -6.77 -1.15
CA SER A 10 -1.53 -7.23 0.13
C SER A 10 -0.87 -6.12 0.95
N GLY A 11 -0.78 -4.90 0.45
CA GLY A 11 -0.04 -3.81 1.08
C GLY A 11 -0.68 -3.30 2.37
N VAL A 12 0.13 -2.65 3.21
CA VAL A 12 -0.34 -1.95 4.42
C VAL A 12 -1.40 -0.89 4.08
N ASP A 13 -1.25 -0.18 2.96
CA ASP A 13 -2.09 0.98 2.64
C ASP A 13 -3.51 0.58 2.27
N SER A 14 -3.65 -0.39 1.38
CA SER A 14 -4.95 -0.91 0.94
C SER A 14 -5.66 -1.65 2.07
N PHE A 15 -4.91 -2.36 2.92
CA PHE A 15 -5.45 -2.96 4.14
C PHE A 15 -6.02 -1.89 5.08
N ILE A 16 -5.25 -0.84 5.41
CA ILE A 16 -5.77 0.25 6.25
C ILE A 16 -6.90 1.01 5.56
N ALA A 17 -6.84 1.21 4.24
CA ALA A 17 -7.87 1.88 3.46
C ALA A 17 -9.22 1.18 3.57
N TYR A 18 -9.25 -0.16 3.56
CA TYR A 18 -10.45 -0.93 3.81
C TYR A 18 -11.11 -0.54 5.14
N HIS A 19 -10.33 -0.56 6.23
CA HIS A 19 -10.84 -0.20 7.56
C HIS A 19 -11.21 1.29 7.66
N TYR A 20 -10.43 2.16 7.03
CA TYR A 20 -10.64 3.61 7.01
C TYR A 20 -11.95 3.98 6.31
N LEU A 21 -12.20 3.42 5.12
CA LEU A 21 -13.43 3.68 4.38
C LEU A 21 -14.67 3.23 5.14
N LYS A 22 -14.62 2.04 5.77
CA LYS A 22 -15.76 1.55 6.58
C LYS A 22 -15.98 2.40 7.83
N LYS A 23 -14.93 2.67 8.61
CA LYS A 23 -15.06 3.32 9.93
C LYS A 23 -15.16 4.84 9.84
N GLN A 24 -14.31 5.49 9.04
CA GLN A 24 -14.23 6.95 8.97
C GLN A 24 -15.25 7.54 7.99
N HIS A 25 -15.50 6.85 6.86
CA HIS A 25 -16.42 7.33 5.83
C HIS A 25 -17.81 6.67 5.89
N GLY A 26 -18.03 5.70 6.78
CA GLY A 26 -19.32 5.03 6.95
C GLY A 26 -19.74 4.22 5.71
N ILE A 27 -18.78 3.69 4.95
CA ILE A 27 -19.08 2.88 3.76
C ILE A 27 -19.37 1.44 4.19
N ASP A 28 -20.65 1.06 4.17
CA ASP A 28 -21.09 -0.25 4.63
C ASP A 28 -20.61 -1.39 3.73
N LYS A 29 -20.72 -1.22 2.42
CA LYS A 29 -20.39 -2.25 1.41
C LYS A 29 -19.30 -1.76 0.46
N LEU A 30 -18.23 -2.53 0.36
CA LEU A 30 -17.06 -2.18 -0.45
C LEU A 30 -16.63 -3.37 -1.31
N GLN A 31 -16.64 -3.23 -2.63
CA GLN A 31 -16.06 -4.26 -3.49
C GLN A 31 -14.52 -4.17 -3.41
N LEU A 32 -13.85 -5.23 -2.96
CA LEU A 32 -12.40 -5.30 -2.97
C LEU A 32 -11.94 -5.94 -4.27
N VAL A 33 -11.01 -5.29 -4.96
CA VAL A 33 -10.50 -5.77 -6.26
C VAL A 33 -8.99 -5.82 -6.22
N TYR A 34 -8.44 -7.03 -6.32
CA TYR A 34 -7.01 -7.24 -6.54
C TYR A 34 -6.76 -7.65 -7.99
N PHE A 35 -5.84 -6.95 -8.64
CA PHE A 35 -5.41 -7.24 -9.99
C PHE A 35 -4.14 -8.09 -10.00
N PHE A 36 -4.29 -9.37 -10.32
CA PHE A 36 -3.19 -10.32 -10.39
C PHE A 36 -2.41 -10.16 -11.70
N ASN A 37 -1.15 -9.77 -11.58
CA ASN A 37 -0.20 -9.78 -12.69
C ASN A 37 0.78 -10.93 -12.53
N SER A 38 0.66 -11.98 -13.36
CA SER A 38 1.55 -13.15 -13.30
C SER A 38 2.98 -12.87 -13.77
N ASN A 39 3.24 -11.72 -14.41
CA ASN A 39 4.54 -11.38 -14.98
C ASN A 39 5.54 -10.78 -13.98
N ILE A 40 5.14 -10.57 -12.71
CA ILE A 40 6.00 -9.96 -11.69
C ILE A 40 6.61 -11.01 -10.76
N LYS A 41 7.82 -10.71 -10.26
CA LYS A 41 8.64 -11.69 -9.52
C LYS A 41 8.02 -12.18 -8.22
N TYR A 42 7.18 -11.35 -7.61
CA TYR A 42 6.57 -11.59 -6.30
C TYR A 42 5.07 -11.87 -6.38
N ALA A 43 4.52 -12.12 -7.58
CA ALA A 43 3.09 -12.29 -7.83
C ALA A 43 2.44 -13.36 -6.93
N GLN A 44 3.11 -14.50 -6.79
CA GLN A 44 2.58 -15.63 -5.99
C GLN A 44 2.53 -15.31 -4.49
N ALA A 45 3.57 -14.64 -3.98
CA ALA A 45 3.59 -14.21 -2.59
C ALA A 45 2.53 -13.13 -2.32
N GLU A 46 2.36 -12.17 -3.24
CA GLU A 46 1.31 -11.16 -3.14
C GLU A 46 -0.08 -11.80 -3.16
N LEU A 47 -0.35 -12.73 -4.09
CA LEU A 47 -1.61 -13.46 -4.16
C LEU A 47 -1.90 -14.24 -2.88
N TYR A 48 -0.90 -14.91 -2.31
CA TYR A 48 -1.04 -15.61 -1.03
C TYR A 48 -1.51 -14.67 0.08
N TYR A 49 -0.90 -13.49 0.23
CA TYR A 49 -1.30 -12.54 1.27
C TYR A 49 -2.65 -11.87 0.97
N VAL A 50 -2.99 -11.61 -0.30
CA VAL A 50 -4.32 -11.14 -0.69
C VAL A 50 -5.39 -12.16 -0.30
N GLN A 51 -5.13 -13.46 -0.54
CA GLN A 51 -6.02 -14.53 -0.13
C GLN A 51 -6.11 -14.63 1.40
N LYS A 52 -4.98 -14.50 2.10
CA LYS A 52 -4.95 -14.47 3.56
C LYS A 52 -5.79 -13.32 4.13
N CYS A 53 -5.78 -12.14 3.51
CA CYS A 53 -6.63 -11.01 3.92
C CYS A 53 -8.13 -11.36 3.90
N LYS A 54 -8.58 -12.32 3.06
CA LYS A 54 -9.99 -12.78 3.03
C LYS A 54 -10.46 -13.35 4.37
N GLU A 55 -9.55 -13.77 5.24
CA GLU A 55 -9.89 -14.28 6.57
C GLU A 55 -10.36 -13.16 7.53
N ILE A 56 -10.03 -11.90 7.22
CA ILE A 56 -10.32 -10.74 8.09
C ILE A 56 -11.29 -9.76 7.43
N VAL A 57 -11.20 -9.57 6.12
CA VAL A 57 -12.13 -8.69 5.41
C VAL A 57 -13.48 -9.40 5.24
N GLN A 58 -14.57 -8.67 5.49
CA GLN A 58 -15.93 -9.22 5.43
C GLN A 58 -16.55 -9.03 4.05
N ASP A 59 -16.09 -8.02 3.32
CA ASP A 59 -16.57 -7.75 1.97
C ASP A 59 -15.95 -8.70 0.93
N GLU A 60 -16.64 -8.83 -0.20
CA GLU A 60 -16.21 -9.67 -1.30
C GLU A 60 -14.90 -9.15 -1.94
N LEU A 61 -13.90 -10.04 -1.98
CA LEU A 61 -12.62 -9.81 -2.63
C LEU A 61 -12.52 -10.60 -3.94
N LEU A 62 -12.58 -9.84 -5.04
CA LEU A 62 -12.37 -10.33 -6.40
C LEU A 62 -10.88 -10.30 -6.75
N VAL A 63 -10.41 -11.41 -7.30
CA VAL A 63 -9.07 -11.52 -7.89
C VAL A 63 -9.25 -11.58 -9.40
N LEU A 64 -8.85 -10.51 -10.09
CA LEU A 64 -8.99 -10.40 -11.54
C LEU A 64 -7.61 -10.43 -12.19
N PRO A 65 -7.42 -11.12 -13.32
CA PRO A 65 -6.18 -10.99 -14.08
C PRO A 65 -6.07 -9.58 -14.65
N VAL A 66 -4.86 -9.04 -14.70
CA VAL A 66 -4.61 -7.81 -15.46
C VAL A 66 -4.80 -8.12 -16.96
N LYS A 67 -5.69 -7.38 -17.63
CA LYS A 67 -6.00 -7.61 -19.05
C LYS A 67 -4.89 -7.19 -20.01
N PHE A 68 -3.94 -6.39 -19.55
CA PHE A 68 -2.80 -5.91 -20.34
C PHE A 68 -1.49 -6.34 -19.68
N PRO A 69 -0.47 -6.77 -20.45
CA PRO A 69 0.81 -7.14 -19.88
C PRO A 69 1.46 -5.91 -19.25
N LEU A 70 1.63 -5.96 -17.93
CA LEU A 70 2.37 -4.96 -17.18
C LEU A 70 3.78 -5.47 -16.94
N MET A 71 4.76 -4.72 -17.41
CA MET A 71 6.18 -4.98 -17.16
C MET A 71 6.68 -4.08 -16.04
N GLU A 72 7.45 -4.66 -15.14
CA GLU A 72 8.20 -3.93 -14.12
C GLU A 72 9.48 -3.38 -14.71
N ASP A 73 9.86 -2.18 -14.28
CA ASP A 73 11.21 -1.68 -14.47
C ASP A 73 12.20 -2.36 -13.51
N ASN A 74 13.48 -1.96 -13.59
CA ASN A 74 14.53 -2.51 -12.74
C ASN A 74 14.34 -2.21 -11.23
N GLU A 75 13.49 -1.24 -10.88
CA GLU A 75 13.13 -0.90 -9.50
C GLU A 75 11.83 -1.55 -9.03
N SER A 76 11.24 -2.45 -9.83
CA SER A 76 9.92 -3.06 -9.56
C SER A 76 8.77 -2.05 -9.57
N PHE A 77 8.92 -0.97 -10.35
CA PHE A 77 7.87 0.00 -10.60
C PHE A 77 7.17 -0.29 -11.93
N ILE A 78 5.85 -0.10 -11.94
CA ILE A 78 5.01 -0.27 -13.14
C ILE A 78 4.38 1.10 -13.45
N PRO A 79 4.76 1.74 -14.57
CA PRO A 79 4.21 3.05 -14.93
C PRO A 79 2.72 2.96 -15.27
N ALA A 80 1.96 3.98 -14.88
CA ALA A 80 0.52 4.13 -15.17
C ALA A 80 -0.35 2.93 -14.75
N ARG A 81 0.08 2.17 -13.74
CA ARG A 81 -0.64 1.01 -13.24
C ARG A 81 -2.01 1.39 -12.67
N ASN A 82 -2.11 2.50 -11.94
CA ASN A 82 -3.37 2.91 -11.33
C ASN A 82 -4.38 3.37 -12.38
N LEU A 83 -3.91 3.93 -13.52
CA LEU A 83 -4.78 4.24 -14.66
C LEU A 83 -5.44 2.96 -15.17
N LEU A 84 -4.63 1.93 -15.42
CA LEU A 84 -5.14 0.67 -15.92
C LEU A 84 -6.12 0.01 -14.93
N PHE A 85 -5.76 -0.04 -13.65
CA PHE A 85 -6.57 -0.70 -12.65
C PHE A 85 -7.92 0.01 -12.41
N ALA A 86 -7.92 1.34 -12.38
CA ALA A 86 -9.16 2.11 -12.26
C ALA A 86 -10.05 1.92 -13.50
N LEU A 87 -9.48 1.98 -14.70
CA LEU A 87 -10.21 1.72 -15.94
C LEU A 87 -10.81 0.32 -15.95
N GLN A 88 -10.01 -0.72 -15.67
CA GLN A 88 -10.47 -2.11 -15.67
C GLN A 88 -11.57 -2.32 -14.62
N SER A 89 -11.46 -1.70 -13.45
CA SER A 89 -12.50 -1.78 -12.41
C SER A 89 -13.84 -1.21 -12.88
N VAL A 90 -13.82 -0.07 -13.58
CA VAL A 90 -15.04 0.51 -14.15
C VAL A 90 -15.62 -0.40 -15.22
N LEU A 91 -14.81 -0.89 -16.16
CA LEU A 91 -15.28 -1.78 -17.22
C LEU A 91 -15.90 -3.08 -16.69
N ASP A 92 -15.33 -3.65 -15.63
CA ASP A 92 -15.75 -4.96 -15.12
C ASP A 92 -16.90 -4.86 -14.10
N LEU A 93 -17.08 -3.72 -13.41
CA LEU A 93 -17.93 -3.63 -12.21
C LEU A 93 -18.90 -2.43 -12.18
N ALA A 94 -18.83 -1.50 -13.14
CA ALA A 94 -19.76 -0.37 -13.22
C ALA A 94 -21.05 -0.75 -13.99
N TYR A 95 -21.85 -1.66 -13.44
CA TYR A 95 -23.09 -2.10 -14.07
C TYR A 95 -24.20 -1.01 -14.12
N PRO A 96 -25.12 -1.05 -15.10
CA PRO A 96 -26.13 -0.01 -15.34
C PRO A 96 -27.01 0.41 -14.16
N GLU A 97 -27.19 -0.44 -13.16
CA GLU A 97 -27.99 -0.18 -11.95
C GLU A 97 -27.33 0.80 -10.96
N TYR A 98 -26.03 1.10 -11.14
CA TYR A 98 -25.31 2.06 -10.30
C TYR A 98 -25.30 3.45 -10.94
N ASP A 99 -25.71 4.46 -10.18
CA ASP A 99 -25.74 5.86 -10.63
C ASP A 99 -24.37 6.52 -10.44
N ASN A 100 -23.73 6.24 -9.30
CA ASN A 100 -22.40 6.70 -8.95
C ASN A 100 -21.48 5.50 -8.72
N VAL A 101 -20.28 5.55 -9.30
CA VAL A 101 -19.23 4.56 -9.03
C VAL A 101 -18.02 5.27 -8.44
N TYR A 102 -17.58 4.81 -7.27
CA TYR A 102 -16.41 5.32 -6.56
C TYR A 102 -15.29 4.29 -6.64
N VAL A 103 -14.17 4.67 -7.23
CA VAL A 103 -12.95 3.86 -7.28
C VAL A 103 -11.91 4.47 -6.35
N TYR A 104 -11.56 3.73 -5.29
CA TYR A 104 -10.64 4.17 -4.27
C TYR A 104 -9.22 3.66 -4.54
N LEU A 105 -8.29 4.61 -4.62
CA LEU A 105 -6.85 4.39 -4.64
C LEU A 105 -6.28 4.49 -3.22
N GLY A 106 -5.10 3.91 -2.99
CA GLY A 106 -4.38 4.02 -1.72
C GLY A 106 -3.49 5.28 -1.60
N GLY A 107 -3.83 6.39 -2.26
CA GLY A 107 -2.96 7.56 -2.36
C GLY A 107 -2.76 8.34 -1.07
N LEU A 108 -1.51 8.62 -0.72
CA LEU A 108 -1.11 9.33 0.50
C LEU A 108 -0.52 10.70 0.21
N ARG A 109 -0.47 11.56 1.23
CA ARG A 109 0.13 12.90 1.14
C ARG A 109 1.62 12.85 0.78
N ASP A 110 2.33 11.83 1.25
CA ASP A 110 3.77 11.65 1.06
C ASP A 110 4.14 10.74 -0.13
N ASP A 111 3.15 10.35 -0.94
CA ASP A 111 3.40 9.63 -2.19
C ASP A 111 3.94 10.56 -3.28
N ARG A 112 4.90 10.05 -4.03
CA ARG A 112 5.54 10.76 -5.16
C ARG A 112 5.37 9.99 -6.45
N VAL A 113 4.15 9.49 -6.68
CA VAL A 113 3.80 8.71 -7.88
C VAL A 113 2.79 9.51 -8.69
N SER A 114 3.09 9.75 -9.97
CA SER A 114 2.29 10.61 -10.85
C SER A 114 0.88 10.07 -11.10
N ASP A 115 0.72 8.75 -11.18
CA ASP A 115 -0.58 8.08 -11.33
C ASP A 115 -1.30 7.85 -9.99
N ASN A 116 -0.95 8.62 -8.96
CA ASN A 116 -1.59 8.57 -7.65
C ASN A 116 -1.68 9.95 -6.99
N SER A 117 -1.84 11.01 -7.79
CA SER A 117 -2.03 12.38 -7.30
C SER A 117 -3.50 12.82 -7.31
N PRO A 118 -3.87 13.89 -6.57
CA PRO A 118 -5.20 14.49 -6.66
C PRO A 118 -5.59 14.89 -8.09
N GLU A 119 -4.65 15.47 -8.85
CA GLU A 119 -4.85 15.92 -10.22
C GLU A 119 -5.11 14.72 -11.14
N PHE A 120 -4.31 13.65 -11.00
CA PHE A 120 -4.52 12.42 -11.74
C PHE A 120 -5.91 11.83 -11.48
N ALA A 121 -6.30 11.71 -10.21
CA ALA A 121 -7.59 11.14 -9.84
C ALA A 121 -8.78 11.99 -10.34
N LYS A 122 -8.65 13.33 -10.27
CA LYS A 122 -9.64 14.25 -10.84
C LYS A 122 -9.77 14.07 -12.35
N THR A 123 -8.66 14.15 -13.09
CA THR A 123 -8.68 14.02 -14.55
C THR A 123 -9.21 12.66 -14.98
N LEU A 124 -8.82 11.58 -14.28
CA LEU A 124 -9.32 10.25 -14.60
C LEU A 124 -10.83 10.11 -14.33
N SER A 125 -11.34 10.74 -13.25
CA SER A 125 -12.78 10.81 -12.98
C SER A 125 -13.55 11.48 -14.11
N GLU A 126 -13.05 12.61 -14.62
CA GLU A 126 -13.66 13.35 -15.73
C GLU A 126 -13.68 12.50 -17.02
N VAL A 127 -12.55 11.88 -17.37
CA VAL A 127 -12.43 11.04 -18.57
C VAL A 127 -13.36 9.83 -18.50
N LEU A 128 -13.38 9.12 -17.37
CA LEU A 128 -14.24 7.95 -17.21
C LEU A 128 -15.72 8.34 -17.15
N THR A 129 -16.04 9.48 -16.53
CA THR A 129 -17.42 9.99 -16.47
C THR A 129 -17.96 10.28 -17.87
N LEU A 130 -17.16 10.98 -18.68
CA LEU A 130 -17.49 11.27 -20.07
C LEU A 130 -17.62 9.98 -20.89
N SER A 131 -16.65 9.07 -20.77
CA SER A 131 -16.58 7.85 -21.58
C SER A 131 -17.70 6.85 -21.27
N CYS A 132 -18.09 6.75 -20.00
CA CYS A 132 -19.12 5.83 -19.54
C CYS A 132 -20.52 6.44 -19.50
N SER A 133 -20.66 7.74 -19.79
CA SER A 133 -21.92 8.49 -19.66
C SER A 133 -22.58 8.30 -18.30
N ARG A 134 -21.76 8.32 -17.23
CA ARG A 134 -22.17 8.06 -15.83
C ARG A 134 -21.19 8.71 -14.88
N GLN A 135 -21.64 9.11 -13.69
CA GLN A 135 -20.76 9.65 -12.66
C GLN A 135 -19.74 8.61 -12.14
N ILE A 136 -18.48 8.77 -12.52
CA ILE A 136 -17.35 7.98 -12.04
C ILE A 136 -16.43 8.88 -11.21
N ASN A 137 -16.14 8.46 -9.98
CA ASN A 137 -15.32 9.19 -9.03
C ASN A 137 -14.10 8.35 -8.64
N VAL A 138 -12.95 8.62 -9.26
CA VAL A 138 -11.65 8.10 -8.83
C VAL A 138 -11.09 9.02 -7.75
N LYS A 139 -10.74 8.48 -6.58
CA LYS A 139 -10.14 9.27 -5.49
C LYS A 139 -9.28 8.42 -4.57
N SER A 140 -8.49 9.06 -3.71
CA SER A 140 -7.83 8.37 -2.62
C SER A 140 -8.81 7.99 -1.51
N ALA A 141 -8.61 6.83 -0.89
CA ALA A 141 -9.29 6.44 0.34
C ALA A 141 -9.04 7.39 1.52
N PHE A 142 -7.94 8.16 1.48
CA PHE A 142 -7.49 9.07 2.53
C PHE A 142 -7.55 10.54 2.12
N ASP A 143 -8.22 10.85 0.99
CA ASP A 143 -8.30 12.18 0.37
C ASP A 143 -6.93 12.87 0.17
N TYR A 144 -5.84 12.11 0.08
CA TYR A 144 -4.46 12.63 0.03
C TYR A 144 -4.05 13.49 1.23
N LYS A 145 -4.75 13.38 2.36
CA LYS A 145 -4.51 14.18 3.58
C LYS A 145 -3.53 13.51 4.54
N LEU A 146 -3.55 12.18 4.58
CA LEU A 146 -2.76 11.39 5.53
C LEU A 146 -1.49 10.86 4.87
N SER A 147 -0.41 10.87 5.63
CA SER A 147 0.86 10.22 5.33
C SER A 147 0.87 8.77 5.82
N LYS A 148 1.88 8.00 5.39
CA LYS A 148 2.06 6.60 5.82
C LYS A 148 2.03 6.42 7.33
N SER A 149 2.75 7.25 8.09
CA SER A 149 2.81 7.13 9.55
C SER A 149 1.47 7.49 10.20
N GLU A 150 0.76 8.48 9.65
CA GLU A 150 -0.57 8.88 10.13
C GLU A 150 -1.62 7.79 9.90
N ILE A 151 -1.63 7.09 8.75
CA ILE A 151 -2.60 6.00 8.53
C ILE A 151 -2.31 4.80 9.44
N VAL A 152 -1.04 4.45 9.69
CA VAL A 152 -0.68 3.37 10.60
C VAL A 152 -1.07 3.73 12.03
N LYS A 153 -0.77 4.97 12.46
CA LYS A 153 -1.19 5.46 13.76
C LYS A 153 -2.72 5.45 13.90
N TRP A 154 -3.44 5.92 12.89
CA TRP A 154 -4.89 5.89 12.87
C TRP A 154 -5.42 4.47 13.05
N PHE A 155 -4.82 3.48 12.38
CA PHE A 155 -5.22 2.08 12.52
C PHE A 155 -4.99 1.55 13.94
N ILE A 156 -3.80 1.79 14.52
CA ILE A 156 -3.47 1.39 15.90
C ILE A 156 -4.45 2.00 16.90
N ASP A 157 -4.72 3.30 16.78
CA ASP A 157 -5.59 4.05 17.69
C ASP A 157 -7.06 3.58 17.56
N ASN A 158 -7.48 3.09 16.38
CA ASN A 158 -8.86 2.69 16.12
C ASN A 158 -9.15 1.19 16.26
N PHE A 159 -8.13 0.35 16.15
CA PHE A 159 -8.22 -1.11 16.20
C PHE A 159 -7.04 -1.69 17.00
N PRO A 160 -6.88 -1.32 18.29
CA PRO A 160 -5.72 -1.69 19.08
C PRO A 160 -5.50 -3.21 19.12
N ASP A 161 -6.57 -3.99 19.28
CA ASP A 161 -6.53 -5.47 19.34
C ASP A 161 -6.16 -6.13 18.00
N GLN A 162 -6.24 -5.38 16.89
CA GLN A 162 -5.94 -5.86 15.55
C GLN A 162 -4.62 -5.32 15.01
N THR A 163 -3.85 -4.61 15.83
CA THR A 163 -2.59 -3.97 15.40
C THR A 163 -1.62 -4.99 14.78
N ASN A 164 -1.54 -6.20 15.32
CA ASN A 164 -0.71 -7.28 14.77
C ASN A 164 -1.15 -7.74 13.37
N ASN A 165 -2.41 -7.50 12.98
CA ASN A 165 -2.87 -7.86 11.63
C ASN A 165 -2.11 -7.08 10.55
N LEU A 166 -1.64 -5.86 10.84
CA LEU A 166 -0.76 -5.13 9.93
C LEU A 166 0.56 -5.87 9.66
N VAL A 167 1.04 -6.67 10.62
CA VAL A 167 2.26 -7.46 10.47
C VAL A 167 1.95 -8.81 9.82
N ASP A 168 0.86 -9.45 10.22
CA ASP A 168 0.58 -10.85 9.89
C ASP A 168 -0.12 -11.02 8.54
N TYR A 169 -0.90 -10.03 8.11
CA TYR A 169 -1.74 -10.11 6.90
C TYR A 169 -1.27 -9.20 5.76
N THR A 170 -0.27 -8.36 5.99
CA THR A 170 0.25 -7.48 4.92
C THR A 170 1.60 -7.94 4.38
N PHE A 171 1.83 -7.69 3.11
CA PHE A 171 3.03 -8.03 2.36
C PHE A 171 3.43 -6.92 1.38
N SER A 172 4.73 -6.72 1.22
CA SER A 172 5.29 -5.72 0.30
C SER A 172 6.61 -6.14 -0.35
N CYS A 173 7.09 -7.36 -0.17
CA CYS A 173 8.45 -7.73 -0.56
C CYS A 173 8.59 -7.87 -2.09
N TYR A 174 9.64 -7.27 -2.68
CA TYR A 174 9.94 -7.40 -4.12
C TYR A 174 10.78 -8.62 -4.50
N ALA A 175 11.36 -9.31 -3.51
CA ALA A 175 12.22 -10.47 -3.75
C ALA A 175 11.99 -11.55 -2.67
N PRO A 176 10.75 -12.01 -2.48
CA PRO A 176 10.43 -12.97 -1.42
C PRO A 176 11.15 -14.31 -1.61
N LYS A 177 11.32 -15.03 -0.51
CA LYS A 177 11.76 -16.44 -0.53
C LYS A 177 10.52 -17.30 -0.32
N GLY A 178 9.93 -17.80 -1.41
CA GLY A 178 8.58 -18.36 -1.36
C GLY A 178 7.56 -17.26 -1.04
N VAL A 179 6.85 -17.39 0.09
CA VAL A 179 5.93 -16.36 0.61
C VAL A 179 6.57 -15.46 1.68
N GLU A 180 7.82 -15.72 2.07
CA GLU A 180 8.47 -14.96 3.15
C GLU A 180 9.08 -13.64 2.68
N HIS A 181 9.04 -12.64 3.56
CA HIS A 181 9.72 -11.37 3.36
C HIS A 181 11.24 -11.57 3.33
N CYS A 182 11.93 -10.97 2.37
CA CYS A 182 13.41 -11.08 2.27
C CYS A 182 14.18 -10.21 3.28
N TYR A 183 13.49 -9.23 3.87
CA TYR A 183 14.06 -8.24 4.79
C TYR A 183 15.30 -7.51 4.25
N SER A 184 15.44 -7.38 2.93
CA SER A 184 16.65 -6.84 2.28
C SER A 184 16.37 -5.91 1.09
N CYS A 185 15.11 -5.81 0.66
CA CYS A 185 14.69 -4.95 -0.46
C CYS A 185 14.13 -3.60 0.05
N ARG A 186 14.06 -2.62 -0.85
CA ARG A 186 13.55 -1.26 -0.55
C ARG A 186 12.11 -1.29 0.00
N ALA A 187 11.26 -2.17 -0.50
CA ALA A 187 9.89 -2.28 -0.03
C ALA A 187 9.78 -2.91 1.37
N CYS A 188 10.59 -3.92 1.70
CA CYS A 188 10.72 -4.40 3.08
C CYS A 188 11.19 -3.27 4.02
N PHE A 189 12.17 -2.46 3.61
CA PHE A 189 12.63 -1.33 4.42
C PHE A 189 11.48 -0.35 4.71
N ARG A 190 10.76 0.10 3.67
CA ARG A 190 9.62 1.02 3.83
C ARG A 190 8.52 0.45 4.72
N ARG A 191 8.20 -0.85 4.56
CA ARG A 191 7.22 -1.53 5.41
C ARG A 191 7.68 -1.57 6.87
N ASN A 192 8.93 -1.95 7.12
CA ASN A 192 9.45 -2.03 8.49
C ASN A 192 9.52 -0.65 9.17
N VAL A 193 9.88 0.40 8.41
CA VAL A 193 9.81 1.78 8.89
C VAL A 193 8.38 2.16 9.28
N ALA A 194 7.38 1.78 8.48
CA ALA A 194 5.98 2.08 8.77
C ALA A 194 5.46 1.33 10.01
N LEU A 195 5.90 0.08 10.21
CA LEU A 195 5.42 -0.79 11.30
C LEU A 195 6.29 -0.74 12.57
N GLN A 196 7.32 0.11 12.62
CA GLN A 196 8.33 0.10 13.69
C GLN A 196 7.75 0.34 15.10
N ASP A 197 6.61 1.02 15.21
CA ASP A 197 5.94 1.29 16.48
C ASP A 197 5.07 0.13 16.96
N ILE A 198 4.83 -0.86 16.09
CA ILE A 198 4.18 -2.13 16.43
C ILE A 198 5.26 -3.15 16.77
N ILE A 199 6.21 -3.33 15.86
CA ILE A 199 7.28 -4.31 15.99
C ILE A 199 8.52 -3.84 15.24
N LEU A 200 9.69 -4.01 15.86
CA LEU A 200 10.97 -3.74 15.23
C LEU A 200 11.41 -4.95 14.38
N LEU A 201 10.94 -4.99 13.14
CA LEU A 201 11.29 -6.05 12.18
C LEU A 201 12.76 -5.96 11.75
N PRO A 202 13.42 -7.10 11.45
CA PRO A 202 14.81 -7.10 11.05
C PRO A 202 15.00 -6.55 9.63
N PHE A 203 16.23 -6.11 9.33
CA PHE A 203 16.66 -5.82 7.97
C PHE A 203 18.10 -6.31 7.76
N HIS A 204 18.29 -7.23 6.83
CA HIS A 204 19.50 -8.04 6.72
C HIS A 204 20.62 -7.35 5.94
N ASP A 205 20.30 -6.47 4.99
CA ASP A 205 21.30 -5.78 4.18
C ASP A 205 21.86 -4.55 4.91
N ARG A 206 22.88 -4.77 5.75
CA ARG A 206 23.54 -3.73 6.55
C ARG A 206 24.25 -2.67 5.72
N LYS A 207 24.77 -3.04 4.55
CA LYS A 207 25.42 -2.08 3.65
C LYS A 207 24.39 -1.06 3.15
N LYS A 208 23.24 -1.52 2.65
CA LYS A 208 22.14 -0.64 2.24
C LYS A 208 21.66 0.27 3.37
N LEU A 209 21.51 -0.25 4.60
CA LEU A 209 21.14 0.59 5.75
C LEU A 209 22.17 1.70 6.00
N SER A 210 23.46 1.38 5.98
CA SER A 210 24.50 2.38 6.18
C SER A 210 24.51 3.43 5.07
N ASP A 211 24.31 3.01 3.82
CA ASP A 211 24.30 3.92 2.67
C ASP A 211 23.09 4.86 2.74
N TRP A 212 21.89 4.31 3.02
CA TRP A 212 20.68 5.11 3.22
C TRP A 212 20.78 6.05 4.42
N TYR A 213 21.35 5.61 5.56
CA TYR A 213 21.53 6.46 6.72
C TYR A 213 22.41 7.68 6.43
N LYS A 214 23.52 7.47 5.72
CA LYS A 214 24.41 8.56 5.26
C LYS A 214 23.66 9.49 4.32
N ASP A 215 22.91 8.95 3.38
CA ASP A 215 22.17 9.72 2.39
C ASP A 215 21.06 10.57 3.03
N PHE A 216 20.26 10.01 3.94
CA PHE A 216 19.24 10.74 4.70
C PHE A 216 19.83 11.91 5.50
N LYS A 217 21.06 11.78 6.00
CA LYS A 217 21.74 12.86 6.73
C LYS A 217 22.37 13.90 5.82
N LYS A 218 22.99 13.48 4.72
CA LYS A 218 23.75 14.34 3.81
C LYS A 218 22.86 15.09 2.82
N HIS A 219 21.74 14.50 2.41
CA HIS A 219 20.86 15.03 1.37
C HIS A 219 19.40 15.14 1.86
N PRO A 220 19.14 15.87 2.97
CA PRO A 220 17.81 15.95 3.57
C PRO A 220 16.72 16.47 2.63
N GLN A 221 17.06 17.38 1.72
CA GLN A 221 16.17 17.99 0.73
C GLN A 221 15.61 17.01 -0.29
N ASN A 222 16.25 15.85 -0.48
CA ASN A 222 15.79 14.85 -1.44
C ASN A 222 14.57 14.07 -0.92
N TYR A 223 14.28 14.17 0.38
CA TYR A 223 13.31 13.35 1.07
C TYR A 223 12.18 14.18 1.66
N ASP A 224 10.99 13.57 1.74
CA ASP A 224 9.95 14.08 2.63
C ASP A 224 10.47 14.05 4.08
N GLU A 225 10.20 15.12 4.82
CA GLU A 225 10.78 15.32 6.16
C GLU A 225 10.36 14.22 7.13
N ILE A 226 9.06 13.89 7.13
CA ILE A 226 8.48 12.85 8.01
C ILE A 226 9.09 11.51 7.63
N ARG A 227 9.03 11.14 6.35
CA ARG A 227 9.59 9.87 5.86
C ARG A 227 11.07 9.71 6.20
N ARG A 228 11.86 10.78 6.05
CA ARG A 228 13.29 10.80 6.40
C ARG A 228 13.49 10.54 7.89
N ARG A 229 12.78 11.28 8.74
CA ARG A 229 12.87 11.15 10.20
C ARG A 229 12.51 9.74 10.65
N GLU A 230 11.41 9.18 10.15
CA GLU A 230 10.98 7.82 10.50
C GLU A 230 11.98 6.76 10.03
N SER A 231 12.60 6.97 8.87
CA SER A 231 13.64 6.07 8.34
C SER A 231 14.91 6.09 9.19
N ILE A 232 15.36 7.28 9.60
CA ILE A 232 16.51 7.44 10.52
C ILE A 232 16.20 6.75 11.87
N ARG A 233 15.02 7.01 12.44
CA ARG A 233 14.58 6.42 13.72
C ARG A 233 14.61 4.89 13.69
N TYR A 234 14.12 4.29 12.61
CA TYR A 234 14.14 2.83 12.44
C TYR A 234 15.56 2.27 12.42
N ILE A 235 16.47 2.90 11.69
CA ILE A 235 17.88 2.48 11.60
C ILE A 235 18.56 2.55 12.98
N GLU A 236 18.35 3.66 13.70
CA GLU A 236 18.93 3.85 15.04
C GLU A 236 18.38 2.85 16.06
N ARG A 237 17.09 2.51 15.98
CA ARG A 237 16.47 1.47 16.81
C ARG A 237 17.07 0.09 16.52
N LEU A 238 17.29 -0.26 15.26
CA LEU A 238 17.95 -1.52 14.88
C LEU A 238 19.38 -1.61 15.44
N ASP A 239 20.16 -0.54 15.31
CA ASP A 239 21.53 -0.50 15.83
C ASP A 239 21.57 -0.64 17.35
N LYS A 240 20.64 0.02 18.06
CA LYS A 240 20.49 -0.11 19.51
C LYS A 240 20.14 -1.54 19.91
N ALA A 241 19.16 -2.15 19.24
CA ALA A 241 18.75 -3.52 19.52
C ALA A 241 19.89 -4.53 19.31
N GLN A 242 20.68 -4.36 18.24
CA GLN A 242 21.83 -5.23 17.98
C GLN A 242 22.93 -5.11 19.05
N LYS A 243 23.23 -3.88 19.51
CA LYS A 243 24.20 -3.66 20.59
C LYS A 243 23.76 -4.32 21.91
N LEU A 244 22.47 -4.31 22.21
CA LEU A 244 21.92 -4.98 23.39
C LEU A 244 22.08 -6.51 23.29
N LEU A 245 21.77 -7.10 22.14
CA LEU A 245 21.93 -8.54 21.90
C LEU A 245 23.39 -9.02 21.96
N GLN A 246 24.35 -8.17 21.57
CA GLN A 246 25.77 -8.48 21.68
C GLN A 246 26.25 -8.45 23.14
N ARG A 247 25.73 -7.51 23.95
CA ARG A 247 26.04 -7.41 25.38
C ARG A 247 25.43 -8.53 26.22
N SER A 248 24.27 -9.07 25.84
CA SER A 248 23.64 -10.18 26.56
C SER A 248 24.25 -11.56 26.28
N ARG A 249 25.23 -11.63 25.35
CA ARG A 249 25.96 -12.85 24.98
C ARG A 249 27.38 -12.89 25.56
N LEU A 250 27.77 -11.84 26.29
CA LEU A 250 29.03 -11.73 27.04
C LEU A 250 28.73 -11.91 28.53
#